data_AF-A0A2E2CPL4-F1
#
_entry.id   AF-A0A2E2CPL4-F1
#
_cell.length_a   1.000
_cell.length_b   1.000
_cell.length_c   1.000
_cell.angle_alpha   90.00
_cell.angle_beta   90.00
_cell.angle_gamma   90.00
#
_symmetry.space_group_name_H-M   'P 1'
#
loop_
_entity.id
_entity.type
_entity.pdbx_description
1 polymer ?
#
loop_
_entity_poly.entity_id
_entity_poly.type
_entity_poly.pdbx_seq_one_letter_code
_entity_poly.pdbx_strand_id
1 'polypeptide(L)'
;MMKRLAVLIGVLSLCGPAGASVSHRIQSNVQLTVDGASTTATRIGSSVSASGINVKVGTGNNDTFAGLTGGSATAAATVTPGNFEINTAGQNFSFTNTAIQGDPISTLAAGVAVNATSGQAASLPAYGQVTSFAGGSKGSLGATLTSVGGGTLTISAGNSGTTSIGQFTSTLEINR
;
A
#
# COMPACT_ATOMS: atom_id res chain seq x y z
N MET A 1 -51.32 41.08 62.69
CA MET A 1 -49.99 40.51 62.39
C MET A 1 -50.05 39.10 61.80
N MET A 2 -51.00 38.23 62.20
CA MET A 2 -51.09 36.81 61.77
C MET A 2 -51.43 36.55 60.28
N LYS A 3 -52.20 37.42 59.62
CA LYS A 3 -52.60 37.23 58.21
C LYS A 3 -51.43 37.32 57.21
N ARG A 4 -50.39 38.07 57.55
CA ARG A 4 -49.16 38.22 56.73
C ARG A 4 -48.24 37.00 56.86
N LEU A 5 -48.25 36.35 58.02
CA LEU A 5 -47.49 35.12 58.26
C LEU A 5 -48.10 33.92 57.53
N ALA A 6 -49.43 33.83 57.48
CA ALA A 6 -50.13 32.77 56.74
C ALA A 6 -49.88 32.85 55.22
N VAL A 7 -49.82 34.06 54.65
CA VAL A 7 -49.47 34.27 53.23
C VAL A 7 -48.02 33.88 52.94
N LEU A 8 -47.09 34.18 53.85
CA LEU A 8 -45.68 33.79 53.70
C LEU A 8 -45.53 32.26 53.73
N ILE A 9 -46.18 31.56 54.68
CA ILE A 9 -46.17 30.10 54.75
C ILE A 9 -46.83 29.46 53.52
N GLY A 10 -47.92 30.04 53.02
CA GLY A 10 -48.57 29.60 51.78
C GLY A 10 -47.66 29.71 50.56
N VAL A 11 -46.91 30.80 50.42
CA VAL A 11 -45.96 31.02 49.32
C VAL A 11 -44.74 30.10 49.41
N LEU A 12 -44.19 29.88 50.62
CA LEU A 12 -43.10 28.92 50.80
C LEU A 12 -43.52 27.46 50.54
N SER A 13 -44.81 27.12 50.72
CA SER A 13 -45.33 25.78 50.44
C SER A 13 -45.54 25.49 48.95
N LEU A 14 -45.58 26.53 48.10
CA LEU A 14 -45.65 26.41 46.65
C LEU A 14 -44.26 26.30 45.99
N CYS A 15 -43.20 26.63 46.75
CA CYS A 15 -41.81 26.44 46.33
C CYS A 15 -41.38 25.00 46.64
N GLY A 16 -41.83 24.05 45.82
CA GLY A 16 -41.27 22.69 45.84
C GLY A 16 -39.78 22.72 45.47
N PRO A 17 -38.97 21.73 45.90
CA PRO A 17 -37.54 21.70 45.57
C PRO A 17 -37.36 21.74 44.05
N ALA A 18 -36.69 22.79 43.57
CA ALA A 18 -36.29 22.95 42.19
C ALA A 18 -35.32 21.80 41.85
N GLY A 19 -35.83 20.77 41.16
CA GLY A 19 -35.01 19.67 40.68
C GLY A 19 -34.23 20.15 39.46
N ALA A 20 -32.90 20.09 39.52
CA ALA A 20 -32.05 20.31 38.37
C ALA A 20 -31.77 18.96 37.69
N SER A 21 -32.09 18.85 36.40
CA SER A 21 -31.59 17.73 35.59
C SER A 21 -30.12 17.95 35.30
N VAL A 22 -29.28 16.96 35.59
CA VAL A 22 -27.84 17.03 35.33
C VAL A 22 -27.49 15.96 34.31
N SER A 23 -26.94 16.39 33.19
CA SER A 23 -26.32 15.50 32.20
C SER A 23 -24.83 15.81 32.13
N HIS A 24 -24.01 14.82 32.42
CA HIS A 24 -22.56 14.91 32.34
C HIS A 24 -22.04 13.72 31.55
N ARG A 25 -21.25 13.98 30.51
CA ARG A 25 -20.69 12.96 29.64
C ARG A 25 -19.21 13.21 29.41
N ILE A 26 -18.39 12.21 29.74
CA ILE A 26 -16.98 12.18 29.36
C ILE A 26 -16.82 11.08 28.33
N GLN A 27 -16.29 11.43 27.16
CA GLN A 27 -15.99 10.50 26.08
C GLN A 27 -14.53 10.65 25.67
N SER A 28 -13.80 9.54 25.72
CA SER A 28 -12.44 9.43 25.19
C SER A 28 -12.43 8.35 24.11
N ASN A 29 -11.79 8.64 22.98
CA ASN A 29 -11.66 7.70 21.88
C ASN A 29 -10.24 7.69 21.34
N VAL A 30 -9.82 6.55 20.80
CA VAL A 30 -8.65 6.44 19.95
C VAL A 30 -8.96 5.46 18.83
N GLN A 31 -8.42 5.78 17.66
CA GLN A 31 -8.54 4.95 16.48
C GLN A 31 -7.15 4.68 15.92
N LEU A 32 -6.87 3.43 15.62
CA LEU A 32 -5.65 2.99 14.95
C LEU A 32 -6.06 2.32 13.64
N THR A 33 -5.44 2.74 12.54
CA THR A 33 -5.65 2.16 11.20
C THR A 33 -4.30 1.70 10.66
N VAL A 34 -4.26 0.49 10.12
CA VAL A 34 -3.07 -0.04 9.42
C VAL A 34 -3.46 -0.33 7.98
N ASP A 35 -2.96 0.49 7.05
CA ASP A 35 -3.20 0.31 5.62
C ASP A 35 -2.23 -0.71 5.00
N GLY A 36 -2.63 -1.29 3.87
CA GLY A 36 -1.81 -2.22 3.09
C GLY A 36 -0.96 -1.50 2.04
N ALA A 37 0.22 -2.03 1.75
CA ALA A 37 1.07 -1.53 0.68
C ALA A 37 0.76 -2.26 -0.64
N SER A 38 0.79 -1.53 -1.75
CA SER A 38 0.65 -2.10 -3.10
C SER A 38 1.87 -1.77 -3.94
N THR A 39 2.29 -2.72 -4.77
CA THR A 39 3.37 -2.55 -5.73
C THR A 39 2.96 -3.15 -7.07
N THR A 40 3.24 -2.42 -8.14
CA THR A 40 2.99 -2.86 -9.52
C THR A 40 4.32 -2.96 -10.25
N ALA A 41 4.56 -4.08 -10.94
CA ALA A 41 5.73 -4.28 -11.77
C ALA A 41 5.33 -4.84 -13.14
N THR A 42 5.97 -4.31 -14.18
CA THR A 42 5.85 -4.76 -15.57
C THR A 42 7.25 -5.05 -16.08
N ARG A 43 7.46 -6.22 -16.68
CA ARG A 43 8.76 -6.59 -17.27
C ARG A 43 8.72 -6.41 -18.78
N ILE A 44 9.81 -5.87 -19.33
CA ILE A 44 9.99 -5.73 -20.77
C ILE A 44 10.82 -6.90 -21.27
N GLY A 45 10.31 -7.60 -22.29
CA GLY A 45 11.04 -8.66 -22.97
C GLY A 45 12.06 -8.10 -23.96
N SER A 46 13.16 -8.82 -24.17
CA SER A 46 14.13 -8.43 -25.20
C SER A 46 13.51 -8.51 -26.58
N SER A 47 13.74 -7.50 -27.42
CA SER A 47 13.28 -7.49 -28.81
C SER A 47 14.37 -6.90 -29.71
N VAL A 48 14.42 -7.39 -30.94
CA VAL A 48 15.32 -6.88 -31.98
C VAL A 48 14.54 -6.71 -33.27
N SER A 49 14.83 -5.65 -34.02
CA SER A 49 14.27 -5.38 -35.32
C SER A 49 15.37 -4.87 -36.23
N ALA A 50 15.55 -5.51 -37.38
CA ALA A 50 16.48 -5.10 -38.40
C ALA A 50 15.75 -4.96 -39.73
N SER A 51 15.97 -3.86 -40.43
CA SER A 51 15.39 -3.58 -41.73
C SER A 51 16.36 -2.76 -42.57
N GLY A 52 16.35 -2.97 -43.88
CA GLY A 52 17.26 -2.28 -44.77
C GLY A 52 17.11 -2.72 -46.22
N ILE A 53 17.89 -2.06 -47.07
CA ILE A 53 18.04 -2.38 -48.49
C ILE A 53 19.52 -2.58 -48.82
N ASN A 54 19.80 -3.40 -49.84
CA ASN A 54 21.16 -3.72 -50.28
C ASN A 54 22.05 -4.28 -49.15
N VAL A 55 21.45 -5.00 -48.21
CA VAL A 55 22.11 -5.60 -47.04
C VAL A 55 21.99 -7.11 -47.13
N LYS A 56 23.07 -7.83 -46.83
CA LYS A 56 23.08 -9.29 -46.71
C LYS A 56 23.71 -9.67 -45.38
N VAL A 57 23.34 -10.84 -44.88
CA VAL A 57 23.99 -11.44 -43.73
C VAL A 57 25.44 -11.77 -44.13
N GLY A 58 26.39 -11.61 -43.21
CA GLY A 58 27.78 -11.99 -43.47
C GLY A 58 27.93 -13.49 -43.78
N THR A 59 29.15 -13.88 -44.16
CA THR A 59 29.45 -15.26 -44.59
C THR A 59 29.93 -16.19 -43.47
N GLY A 60 30.01 -15.69 -42.23
CA GLY A 60 30.35 -16.46 -41.04
C GLY A 60 29.22 -17.39 -40.60
N ASN A 61 29.58 -18.52 -40.01
CA ASN A 61 28.62 -19.45 -39.43
C ASN A 61 27.94 -18.77 -38.22
N ASN A 62 26.61 -18.60 -38.28
CA ASN A 62 25.75 -17.85 -37.35
C ASN A 62 25.67 -16.32 -37.56
N ASP A 63 26.06 -15.80 -38.72
CA ASP A 63 25.78 -14.40 -39.03
C ASP A 63 24.25 -14.16 -39.09
N THR A 64 23.81 -13.01 -38.57
CA THR A 64 22.40 -12.58 -38.56
C THR A 64 22.34 -11.06 -38.72
N PHE A 65 21.22 -10.50 -39.19
CA PHE A 65 21.05 -9.03 -39.23
C PHE A 65 20.90 -8.41 -37.83
N ALA A 66 20.27 -9.15 -36.92
CA ALA A 66 20.18 -8.87 -35.50
C ALA A 66 19.79 -10.17 -34.80
N GLY A 67 20.31 -10.40 -33.60
CA GLY A 67 20.06 -11.63 -32.86
C GLY A 67 19.66 -11.38 -31.42
N LEU A 68 18.92 -12.35 -30.87
CA LEU A 68 18.77 -12.53 -29.44
C LEU A 68 19.43 -13.86 -29.08
N THR A 69 20.27 -13.86 -28.05
CA THR A 69 20.76 -15.11 -27.46
C THR A 69 19.60 -15.88 -26.82
N GLY A 70 19.80 -17.17 -26.56
CA GLY A 70 18.85 -17.93 -25.74
C GLY A 70 18.73 -17.31 -24.36
N GLY A 71 17.52 -16.90 -23.98
CA GLY A 71 17.23 -16.51 -22.60
C GLY A 71 17.40 -17.70 -21.65
N SER A 72 17.72 -17.43 -20.39
CA SER A 72 17.75 -18.47 -19.34
C SER A 72 16.58 -18.26 -18.37
N ALA A 73 16.44 -19.18 -17.40
CA ALA A 73 15.47 -19.01 -16.32
C ALA A 73 15.75 -17.77 -15.44
N THR A 74 16.94 -17.16 -15.52
CA THR A 74 17.37 -16.03 -14.68
C THR A 74 17.88 -14.82 -15.46
N ALA A 75 18.19 -14.96 -16.74
CA ALA A 75 18.74 -13.90 -17.57
C ALA A 75 17.83 -13.59 -18.75
N ALA A 76 17.65 -12.30 -19.03
CA ALA A 76 17.05 -11.87 -20.29
C ALA A 76 17.92 -12.32 -21.47
N ALA A 77 17.28 -12.56 -22.60
CA ALA A 77 17.99 -12.77 -23.85
C ALA A 77 18.85 -11.52 -24.14
N THR A 78 20.15 -11.71 -24.28
CA THR A 78 21.08 -10.62 -24.61
C THR A 78 21.02 -10.33 -26.10
N VAL A 79 21.00 -9.04 -26.44
CA VAL A 79 21.08 -8.57 -27.82
C VAL A 79 22.45 -8.94 -28.39
N THR A 80 22.44 -9.71 -29.47
CA THR A 80 23.64 -9.98 -30.25
C THR A 80 23.66 -9.00 -31.41
N PRO A 81 24.67 -8.12 -31.50
CA PRO A 81 24.86 -7.28 -32.68
C PRO A 81 24.92 -8.17 -33.92
N GLY A 82 24.20 -7.78 -34.97
CA GLY A 82 24.21 -8.53 -36.21
C GLY A 82 25.50 -8.31 -36.99
N ASN A 83 25.88 -9.32 -37.76
CA ASN A 83 26.97 -9.28 -38.71
C ASN A 83 26.34 -9.13 -40.10
N PHE A 84 26.52 -7.97 -40.71
CA PHE A 84 25.94 -7.66 -42.01
C PHE A 84 26.99 -7.08 -42.95
N GLU A 85 26.76 -7.31 -44.23
CA GLU A 85 27.59 -6.82 -45.32
C GLU A 85 26.71 -6.11 -46.35
N ILE A 86 27.33 -5.23 -47.13
CA ILE A 86 26.69 -4.66 -48.31
C ILE A 86 26.55 -5.78 -49.36
N ASN A 87 25.35 -5.93 -49.93
CA ASN A 87 25.09 -6.96 -50.92
C ASN A 87 25.80 -6.66 -52.25
N THR A 88 25.63 -5.43 -52.77
CA THR A 88 26.28 -4.95 -53.99
C THR A 88 27.06 -3.67 -53.70
N ALA A 89 28.40 -3.73 -53.80
CA ALA A 89 29.26 -2.58 -53.60
C ALA A 89 28.99 -1.47 -54.64
N GLY A 90 29.02 -0.22 -54.21
CA GLY A 90 28.74 0.94 -55.07
C GLY A 90 27.25 1.26 -55.27
N GLN A 91 26.33 0.40 -54.81
CA GLN A 91 24.89 0.66 -54.82
C GLN A 91 24.42 1.31 -53.52
N ASN A 92 23.29 2.03 -53.59
CA ASN A 92 22.70 2.68 -52.43
C ASN A 92 22.40 1.65 -51.31
N PHE A 93 22.72 2.01 -50.07
CA PHE A 93 22.62 1.13 -48.90
C PHE A 93 21.91 1.88 -47.77
N SER A 94 21.00 1.19 -47.08
CA SER A 94 20.40 1.67 -45.84
C SER A 94 20.13 0.49 -44.93
N PHE A 95 20.51 0.61 -43.67
CA PHE A 95 20.28 -0.41 -42.67
C PHE A 95 19.99 0.23 -41.32
N THR A 96 18.92 -0.22 -40.69
CA THR A 96 18.51 0.16 -39.35
C THR A 96 18.40 -1.10 -38.52
N ASN A 97 19.07 -1.10 -37.37
CA ASN A 97 18.92 -2.11 -36.34
C ASN A 97 18.53 -1.42 -35.03
N THR A 98 17.42 -1.83 -34.47
CA THR A 98 16.93 -1.39 -33.16
C THR A 98 16.82 -2.59 -32.25
N ALA A 99 17.36 -2.45 -31.04
CA ALA A 99 17.31 -3.50 -30.06
C ALA A 99 16.94 -2.94 -28.69
N ILE A 100 16.12 -3.69 -27.97
CA ILE A 100 15.80 -3.47 -26.56
C ILE A 100 16.28 -4.72 -25.83
N GLN A 101 17.22 -4.54 -24.91
CA GLN A 101 17.54 -5.59 -23.96
C GLN A 101 16.48 -5.60 -22.86
N GLY A 102 15.85 -6.74 -22.65
CA GLY A 102 14.83 -6.91 -21.63
C GLY A 102 15.40 -7.06 -20.24
N ASP A 103 14.50 -7.13 -19.26
CA ASP A 103 14.87 -7.21 -17.85
C ASP A 103 15.35 -8.63 -17.48
N PRO A 104 16.29 -8.82 -16.54
CA PRO A 104 16.63 -10.14 -16.00
C PRO A 104 15.47 -10.78 -15.23
N ILE A 105 15.45 -12.11 -15.12
CA ILE A 105 14.44 -12.87 -14.37
C ILE A 105 15.01 -13.16 -12.97
N SER A 106 14.39 -12.65 -11.90
CA SER A 106 14.79 -13.09 -10.55
C SER A 106 14.35 -14.55 -10.33
N THR A 107 15.21 -15.37 -9.72
CA THR A 107 14.93 -16.80 -9.48
C THR A 107 13.61 -17.01 -8.75
N LEU A 108 12.80 -17.95 -9.26
CA LEU A 108 11.48 -18.32 -8.74
C LEU A 108 11.59 -19.00 -7.36
N ALA A 109 11.75 -18.19 -6.31
CA ALA A 109 11.63 -18.56 -4.89
C ALA A 109 11.45 -17.34 -3.96
N ALA A 110 11.38 -16.12 -4.51
CA ALA A 110 11.04 -14.91 -3.76
C ALA A 110 9.56 -14.59 -4.00
N GLY A 111 8.66 -15.22 -3.25
CA GLY A 111 7.24 -14.84 -3.23
C GLY A 111 7.08 -13.35 -2.85
N VAL A 112 5.85 -12.87 -2.67
CA VAL A 112 5.67 -11.59 -1.97
C VAL A 112 6.11 -11.79 -0.52
N ALA A 113 7.39 -11.57 -0.23
CA ALA A 113 7.85 -11.54 1.15
C ALA A 113 7.41 -10.18 1.68
N VAL A 114 6.52 -10.16 2.65
CA VAL A 114 6.29 -8.94 3.43
C VAL A 114 7.36 -8.94 4.51
N ASN A 115 8.11 -7.86 4.63
CA ASN A 115 8.99 -7.69 5.77
C ASN A 115 8.11 -7.66 7.03
N ALA A 116 8.24 -8.68 7.90
CA ALA A 116 7.39 -8.81 9.08
C ALA A 116 7.50 -7.62 10.04
N THR A 117 8.65 -6.93 10.04
CA THR A 117 8.93 -5.77 10.88
C THR A 117 8.39 -4.47 10.28
N SER A 118 8.56 -4.24 8.97
CA SER A 118 8.16 -2.97 8.32
C SER A 118 6.82 -3.02 7.57
N GLY A 119 6.24 -4.21 7.37
CA GLY A 119 5.00 -4.38 6.61
C GLY A 119 5.13 -4.08 5.11
N GLN A 120 6.35 -3.83 4.64
CA GLN A 120 6.62 -3.48 3.25
C GLN A 120 6.82 -4.74 2.40
N ALA A 121 6.49 -4.65 1.11
CA ALA A 121 6.85 -5.69 0.14
C ALA A 121 8.37 -5.78 0.02
N ALA A 122 8.96 -6.82 0.59
CA ALA A 122 10.39 -7.13 0.60
C ALA A 122 10.86 -7.86 -0.66
N SER A 123 9.96 -8.57 -1.36
CA SER A 123 10.26 -9.15 -2.67
C SER A 123 9.04 -9.20 -3.58
N LEU A 124 9.28 -9.15 -4.89
CA LEU A 124 8.27 -9.18 -5.94
C LEU A 124 8.39 -10.47 -6.77
N PRO A 125 7.26 -11.10 -7.17
CA PRO A 125 7.27 -12.22 -8.11
C PRO A 125 7.83 -11.81 -9.48
N ALA A 126 8.66 -12.66 -10.08
CA ALA A 126 9.27 -12.42 -11.38
C ALA A 126 8.38 -12.85 -12.57
N TYR A 127 7.20 -12.25 -12.72
CA TYR A 127 6.31 -12.50 -13.88
C TYR A 127 6.09 -11.25 -14.75
N GLY A 128 5.53 -11.44 -15.95
CA GLY A 128 5.44 -10.41 -17.01
C GLY A 128 4.63 -9.17 -16.63
N GLN A 129 3.56 -9.32 -15.85
CA GLN A 129 2.85 -8.23 -15.16
C GLN A 129 2.32 -8.74 -13.82
N VAL A 130 2.64 -8.03 -12.74
CA VAL A 130 2.23 -8.41 -11.39
C VAL A 130 1.79 -7.19 -10.61
N THR A 131 0.59 -7.29 -10.05
CA THR A 131 0.16 -6.43 -8.94
C THR A 131 0.19 -7.26 -7.68
N SER A 132 0.99 -6.83 -6.71
CA SER A 132 1.11 -7.49 -5.41
C SER A 132 0.57 -6.59 -4.32
N PHE A 133 -0.25 -7.18 -3.45
CA PHE A 133 -0.70 -6.56 -2.21
C PHE A 133 0.11 -7.17 -1.06
N ALA A 134 0.86 -6.34 -0.36
CA ALA A 134 1.52 -6.70 0.88
C ALA A 134 0.63 -6.26 2.05
N GLY A 135 0.44 -7.14 3.02
CA GLY A 135 -0.22 -6.75 4.26
C GLY A 135 0.68 -5.79 5.05
N GLY A 136 0.23 -4.56 5.33
CA GLY A 136 0.84 -3.70 6.32
C GLY A 136 1.01 -4.39 7.68
N SER A 137 2.10 -4.08 8.38
CA SER A 137 2.42 -4.65 9.70
C SER A 137 2.18 -3.60 10.78
N LYS A 138 1.56 -4.00 11.89
CA LYS A 138 1.28 -3.11 13.02
C LYS A 138 2.54 -2.53 13.68
N GLY A 139 3.71 -3.14 13.49
CA GLY A 139 4.93 -2.78 14.21
C GLY A 139 4.68 -2.68 15.73
N SER A 140 4.99 -1.52 16.32
CA SER A 140 4.71 -1.17 17.72
C SER A 140 3.48 -0.27 17.90
N LEU A 141 2.61 -0.17 16.89
CA LEU A 141 1.44 0.69 16.92
C LEU A 141 0.41 0.16 17.94
N GLY A 142 0.28 0.89 19.02
CA GLY A 142 -0.69 0.65 20.09
C GLY A 142 -1.09 1.95 20.75
N ALA A 143 -2.22 1.94 21.43
CA ALA A 143 -2.74 3.08 22.17
C ALA A 143 -3.21 2.64 23.55
N THR A 144 -3.02 3.50 24.55
CA THR A 144 -3.60 3.32 25.87
C THR A 144 -4.52 4.49 26.16
N LEU A 145 -5.78 4.17 26.47
CA LEU A 145 -6.77 5.11 26.94
C LEU A 145 -6.93 4.94 28.45
N THR A 146 -6.68 6.00 29.21
CA THR A 146 -6.95 6.01 30.65
C THR A 146 -8.20 6.82 30.90
N SER A 147 -9.19 6.19 31.52
CA SER A 147 -10.39 6.86 32.02
C SER A 147 -10.05 7.78 33.19
N VAL A 148 -10.85 8.83 33.38
CA VAL A 148 -10.85 9.68 34.57
C VAL A 148 -10.99 8.88 35.87
N GLY A 149 -11.68 7.73 35.83
CA GLY A 149 -11.83 6.83 36.99
C GLY A 149 -10.66 5.87 37.22
N GLY A 150 -9.56 5.99 36.47
CA GLY A 150 -8.36 5.16 36.61
C GLY A 150 -8.37 3.84 35.81
N GLY A 151 -9.47 3.52 35.11
CA GLY A 151 -9.54 2.35 34.23
C GLY A 151 -8.74 2.55 32.95
N THR A 152 -7.76 1.68 32.69
CA THR A 152 -6.96 1.68 31.45
C THR A 152 -7.48 0.68 30.42
N LEU A 153 -7.69 1.15 29.19
CA LEU A 153 -7.94 0.35 27.99
C LEU A 153 -6.69 0.40 27.11
N THR A 154 -6.02 -0.73 26.95
CA THR A 154 -4.90 -0.86 26.01
C THR A 154 -5.37 -1.54 24.73
N ILE A 155 -5.02 -0.97 23.60
CA ILE A 155 -5.41 -1.44 22.27
C ILE A 155 -4.14 -1.62 21.46
N SER A 156 -3.92 -2.83 20.95
CA SER A 156 -2.93 -3.07 19.91
C SER A 156 -3.64 -2.99 18.57
N ALA A 157 -3.04 -2.33 17.58
CA ALA A 157 -3.55 -2.41 16.21
C ALA A 157 -3.53 -3.88 15.72
N GLY A 158 -4.45 -4.22 14.83
CA GLY A 158 -4.47 -5.49 14.11
C GLY A 158 -3.52 -5.49 12.90
N ASN A 159 -3.54 -6.56 12.11
CA ASN A 159 -2.75 -6.65 10.88
C ASN A 159 -3.31 -5.73 9.77
N SER A 160 -2.69 -5.69 8.60
CA SER A 160 -3.14 -4.92 7.43
C SER A 160 -4.66 -4.92 7.20
N GLY A 161 -5.19 -3.75 6.83
CA GLY A 161 -6.60 -3.59 6.51
C GLY A 161 -7.51 -3.65 7.72
N THR A 162 -6.96 -3.50 8.94
CA THR A 162 -7.74 -3.48 10.17
C THR A 162 -7.78 -2.09 10.78
N THR A 163 -8.93 -1.78 11.35
CA THR A 163 -9.17 -0.59 12.16
C THR A 163 -9.49 -1.04 13.57
N SER A 164 -8.75 -0.54 14.56
CA SER A 164 -9.03 -0.79 15.98
C SER A 164 -9.52 0.50 16.62
N ILE A 165 -10.70 0.45 17.24
CA ILE A 165 -11.31 1.58 17.93
C ILE A 165 -11.49 1.19 19.38
N GLY A 166 -11.01 2.03 20.29
CA GLY A 166 -11.35 1.95 21.70
C GLY A 166 -12.02 3.21 22.16
N GLN A 167 -13.02 3.02 22.99
CA GLN A 167 -13.84 4.10 23.51
C GLN A 167 -14.12 3.88 24.98
N PHE A 168 -13.95 4.93 25.75
CA PHE A 168 -14.51 5.04 27.08
C PHE A 168 -15.60 6.13 27.06
N THR A 169 -16.81 5.77 27.45
CA THR A 169 -17.92 6.72 27.61
C THR A 169 -18.46 6.56 29.02
N SER A 170 -18.39 7.64 29.81
CA SER A 170 -19.04 7.73 31.12
C SER A 170 -20.13 8.78 31.07
N THR A 171 -21.36 8.36 31.32
CA THR A 171 -22.53 9.25 31.35
C THR A 171 -23.13 9.22 32.74
N LEU A 172 -23.39 10.41 33.30
CA LEU A 172 -24.23 10.61 34.47
C LEU A 172 -25.45 11.38 34.01
N GLU A 173 -26.61 10.80 34.26
CA GLU A 173 -27.90 11.41 33.99
C GLU A 173 -28.72 11.38 35.27
N ILE A 174 -29.08 12.57 35.76
CA ILE A 174 -29.99 12.74 36.89
C ILE A 174 -31.27 13.29 36.31
N ASN A 175 -32.27 12.42 36.18
CA ASN A 175 -33.63 12.75 35.78
C ASN A 175 -34.53 12.76 37.01
N ARG A 176 -35.55 13.63 37.00
CA ARG A 176 -36.54 13.70 38.06
C ARG A 176 -37.63 12.64 37.89
#